data_AF-A0A538F804-F1
#
_entry.id   AF-A0A538F804-F1
#
_cell.length_a   1.000
_cell.length_b   1.000
_cell.length_c   1.000
_cell.angle_alpha   90.00
_cell.angle_beta   90.00
_cell.angle_gamma   90.00
#
_symmetry.space_group_name_H-M   'P 1'
#
loop_
_entity.id
_entity.type
_entity.pdbx_description
1 polymer ?
#
loop_
_entity_poly.entity_id
_entity_poly.type
_entity_poly.pdbx_seq_one_letter_code
_entity_poly.pdbx_strand_id
1 'polypeptide(L)'
;MDEHQRRLWHRMIEAVDAYEVGDVDLGKLCSDLKGLLGASDLHDLSLIDEFWNHFAEIDMECELRTEGWAHPGSASDERLRQVLRNYKTWVADVLASASNERT
;
A
#
# COMPACT_ATOMS: atom_id res chain seq x y z
N MET A 1 1.22 -10.31 -16.24
CA MET A 1 0.15 -10.24 -15.20
C MET A 1 -1.21 -10.69 -15.74
N ASP A 2 -1.94 -11.51 -14.97
CA ASP A 2 -3.32 -11.89 -15.28
C ASP A 2 -4.36 -10.87 -14.80
N GLU A 3 -5.66 -11.17 -14.96
CA GLU A 3 -6.74 -10.27 -14.54
C GLU A 3 -6.96 -10.26 -13.03
N HIS A 4 -6.72 -11.37 -12.34
CA HIS A 4 -6.86 -11.46 -10.90
C HIS A 4 -5.83 -10.55 -10.20
N GLN A 5 -4.56 -10.67 -10.59
CA GLN A 5 -3.48 -9.82 -10.13
C GLN A 5 -3.70 -8.35 -10.50
N ARG A 6 -4.20 -8.05 -11.71
CA ARG A 6 -4.55 -6.66 -12.07
C ARG A 6 -5.60 -6.07 -11.13
N ARG A 7 -6.66 -6.82 -10.82
CA ARG A 7 -7.71 -6.38 -9.88
C ARG A 7 -7.17 -6.22 -8.46
N LEU A 8 -6.23 -7.07 -8.03
CA LEU A 8 -5.57 -6.94 -6.74
C LEU A 8 -4.89 -5.57 -6.61
N TRP A 9 -4.06 -5.19 -7.58
CA TRP A 9 -3.34 -3.92 -7.57
C TRP A 9 -4.29 -2.71 -7.62
N HIS A 10 -5.36 -2.77 -8.41
CA HIS A 10 -6.39 -1.72 -8.38
C HIS A 10 -7.05 -1.57 -7.00
N ARG A 11 -7.39 -2.68 -6.33
CA ARG A 11 -7.96 -2.64 -4.98
C ARG A 11 -7.03 -2.02 -3.95
N MET A 12 -5.72 -2.14 -4.13
CA MET A 12 -4.75 -1.48 -3.25
C MET A 12 -4.80 0.04 -3.42
N ILE A 13 -4.96 0.55 -4.64
CA ILE A 13 -5.20 1.99 -4.88
C ILE A 13 -6.53 2.43 -4.27
N GLU A 14 -7.61 1.65 -4.48
CA GLU A 14 -8.94 1.93 -3.92
C GLU A 14 -8.92 2.00 -2.39
N ALA A 15 -8.14 1.14 -1.73
CA ALA A 15 -7.96 1.17 -0.27
C ALA A 15 -7.28 2.47 0.20
N VAL A 16 -6.25 2.92 -0.52
CA VAL A 16 -5.60 4.21 -0.21
C VAL A 16 -6.55 5.38 -0.47
N ASP A 17 -7.32 5.35 -1.56
CA ASP A 17 -8.32 6.38 -1.87
C ASP A 17 -9.39 6.48 -0.76
N ALA A 18 -9.89 5.35 -0.28
CA ALA A 18 -10.85 5.29 0.82
C ALA A 18 -10.29 5.92 2.11
N TYR A 19 -9.00 5.71 2.40
CA TYR A 19 -8.32 6.39 3.50
C TYR A 19 -8.19 7.90 3.26
N GLU A 20 -7.75 8.31 2.06
CA GLU A 20 -7.54 9.72 1.70
C GLU A 20 -8.83 10.56 1.80
N VAL A 21 -10.00 9.96 1.53
CA VAL A 21 -11.31 10.63 1.69
C VAL A 21 -11.91 10.49 3.10
N GLY A 22 -11.27 9.72 3.99
CA GLY A 22 -11.68 9.54 5.38
C GLY A 22 -12.75 8.47 5.61
N ASP A 23 -13.01 7.59 4.64
CA ASP A 23 -13.97 6.48 4.79
C ASP A 23 -13.44 5.36 5.70
N VAL A 24 -12.11 5.23 5.79
CA VAL A 24 -11.42 4.28 6.68
C VAL A 24 -10.28 4.95 7.44
N ASP A 25 -9.96 4.44 8.62
CA ASP A 25 -8.78 4.87 9.37
C ASP A 25 -7.48 4.20 8.87
N LEU A 26 -6.34 4.72 9.31
CA LEU A 26 -5.01 4.25 8.89
C LEU A 26 -4.75 2.79 9.29
N GLY A 27 -5.24 2.36 10.45
CA GLY A 27 -5.07 0.98 10.92
C GLY A 27 -5.84 0.00 10.02
N LYS A 28 -7.05 0.38 9.62
CA LYS A 28 -7.85 -0.38 8.65
C LYS A 28 -7.16 -0.42 7.27
N LEU A 29 -6.62 0.68 6.79
CA LEU A 29 -5.81 0.71 5.56
C LEU A 29 -4.65 -0.30 5.64
N CYS A 30 -3.86 -0.28 6.72
CA CYS A 30 -2.75 -1.21 6.89
C CYS A 30 -3.22 -2.67 6.86
N SER A 31 -4.31 -2.98 7.56
CA SER A 31 -4.90 -4.32 7.56
C SER A 31 -5.39 -4.73 6.16
N ASP A 32 -5.99 -3.82 5.41
CA ASP A 32 -6.51 -4.11 4.08
C ASP A 32 -5.41 -4.37 3.07
N LEU A 33 -4.35 -3.56 3.06
CA LEU A 33 -3.20 -3.77 2.18
C LEU A 33 -2.52 -5.12 2.48
N LYS A 34 -2.26 -5.42 3.76
CA LYS A 34 -1.72 -6.73 4.21
C LYS A 34 -2.65 -7.89 3.78
N GLY A 35 -3.95 -7.73 3.98
CA GLY A 35 -4.96 -8.74 3.65
C GLY A 35 -5.09 -8.99 2.15
N LEU A 36 -5.04 -7.95 1.33
CA LEU A 36 -5.08 -8.05 -0.13
C LEU A 36 -3.91 -8.88 -0.65
N LEU A 37 -2.67 -8.58 -0.23
CA LEU A 37 -1.52 -9.39 -0.64
C LEU A 37 -1.62 -10.82 -0.09
N GLY A 38 -1.95 -10.99 1.19
CA GLY A 38 -2.04 -12.31 1.83
C GLY A 38 -3.13 -13.23 1.25
N ALA A 39 -4.18 -12.65 0.67
CA ALA A 39 -5.24 -13.40 -0.01
C ALA A 39 -4.97 -13.63 -1.51
N SER A 40 -3.87 -13.09 -2.04
CA SER A 40 -3.52 -13.22 -3.45
C SER A 40 -2.75 -14.50 -3.76
N ASP A 41 -2.79 -14.91 -5.03
CA ASP A 41 -1.92 -15.93 -5.62
C ASP A 41 -0.68 -15.32 -6.29
N LEU A 42 -0.23 -14.14 -5.81
CA LEU A 42 0.97 -13.50 -6.33
C LEU A 42 2.19 -14.36 -5.96
N HIS A 43 2.95 -14.77 -6.97
CA HIS A 43 4.16 -15.61 -6.80
C HIS A 43 5.45 -14.88 -7.21
N ASP A 44 5.34 -13.69 -7.76
CA ASP A 44 6.50 -12.86 -8.09
C ASP A 44 7.13 -12.33 -6.80
N LEU A 45 8.24 -12.93 -6.41
CA LEU A 45 8.94 -12.61 -5.17
C LEU A 45 9.53 -11.18 -5.17
N SER A 46 9.85 -10.62 -6.34
CA SER A 46 10.34 -9.24 -6.41
C SER A 46 9.21 -8.26 -6.13
N LEU A 47 8.03 -8.48 -6.72
CA LEU A 47 6.86 -7.64 -6.44
C LEU A 47 6.37 -7.77 -5.00
N ILE A 48 6.49 -8.96 -4.40
CA ILE A 48 6.20 -9.16 -2.98
C ILE A 48 7.18 -8.39 -2.09
N ASP A 49 8.48 -8.43 -2.39
CA ASP A 49 9.49 -7.68 -1.63
C ASP A 49 9.25 -6.16 -1.76
N GLU A 50 9.01 -5.67 -2.97
CA GLU A 50 8.67 -4.27 -3.24
C GLU A 50 7.42 -3.83 -2.48
N PHE A 51 6.36 -4.66 -2.47
CA PHE A 51 5.18 -4.39 -1.65
C PHE A 51 5.57 -4.18 -0.19
N TRP A 52 6.35 -5.09 0.41
CA TRP A 52 6.70 -5.00 1.82
C TRP A 52 7.58 -3.78 2.12
N ASN A 53 8.47 -3.41 1.20
CA ASN A 53 9.30 -2.21 1.33
C ASN A 53 8.44 -0.94 1.35
N HIS A 54 7.50 -0.79 0.41
CA HIS A 54 6.61 0.37 0.40
C HIS A 54 5.60 0.34 1.55
N PHE A 55 5.08 -0.83 1.90
CA PHE A 55 4.14 -1.02 2.99
C PHE A 55 4.77 -0.68 4.35
N ALA A 56 6.04 -1.04 4.58
CA ALA A 56 6.73 -0.77 5.84
C ALA A 56 6.78 0.73 6.18
N GLU A 57 6.86 1.61 5.18
CA GLU A 57 6.81 3.06 5.41
C GLU A 57 5.43 3.53 5.89
N ILE A 58 4.35 2.92 5.39
CA ILE A 58 2.98 3.20 5.82
C ILE A 58 2.74 2.62 7.22
N ASP A 59 3.17 1.38 7.45
CA ASP A 59 3.03 0.67 8.73
C ASP A 59 3.76 1.43 9.84
N MET A 60 4.98 1.92 9.57
CA MET A 60 5.74 2.73 10.53
C MET A 60 4.96 4.00 10.92
N GLU A 61 4.38 4.72 9.96
CA GLU A 61 3.56 5.90 10.28
C GLU A 61 2.29 5.52 11.08
N CYS A 62 1.72 4.35 10.83
CA CYS A 62 0.62 3.82 11.65
C CYS A 62 1.09 3.56 13.08
N GLU A 63 2.17 2.80 13.26
CA GLU A 63 2.72 2.45 14.58
C GLU A 63 3.11 3.69 15.38
N LEU A 64 3.75 4.69 14.75
CA LEU A 64 4.12 5.94 15.40
C LEU A 64 2.91 6.72 15.96
N ARG A 65 1.70 6.48 15.44
CA ARG A 65 0.45 7.11 15.89
C ARG A 65 -0.29 6.27 16.93
N THR A 66 -0.18 4.95 16.87
CA THR A 66 -1.04 4.04 17.65
C THR A 66 -0.32 3.37 18.80
N GLU A 67 0.99 3.18 18.70
CA GLU A 67 1.75 2.38 19.65
C GLU A 67 2.32 3.22 20.80
N GLY A 68 2.23 2.67 22.02
CA GLY A 68 2.67 3.37 23.23
C GLY A 68 4.17 3.56 23.38
N TRP A 69 4.98 2.94 22.51
CA TRP A 69 6.45 3.10 22.51
C TRP A 69 6.91 4.35 21.75
N ALA A 70 6.06 4.91 20.87
CA ALA A 70 6.44 6.04 20.04
C ALA A 70 6.42 7.36 20.83
N HIS A 71 7.45 8.19 20.64
CA HIS A 71 7.48 9.51 21.25
C HIS A 71 6.41 10.42 20.61
N PRO A 72 5.65 11.20 21.40
CA PRO A 72 4.70 12.17 20.85
C PRO A 72 5.36 13.12 19.83
N GLY A 73 4.72 13.30 18.67
CA GLY A 73 5.24 14.13 17.57
C GLY A 73 6.23 13.43 16.63
N SER A 74 6.47 12.12 16.79
CA SER A 74 7.28 11.34 15.84
C SER A 74 6.54 11.06 14.52
N ALA A 75 5.22 10.91 14.59
CA ALA A 75 4.36 10.78 13.43
C ALA A 75 4.27 12.10 12.64
N SER A 76 4.16 12.02 11.31
CA SER A 76 4.06 13.21 10.46
C SER A 76 3.01 13.04 9.37
N ASP A 77 2.05 13.97 9.29
CA ASP A 77 0.99 13.91 8.28
C ASP A 77 1.51 14.25 6.87
N GLU A 78 2.57 15.05 6.76
CA GLU A 78 3.25 15.27 5.49
C GLU A 78 4.00 14.01 5.05
N ARG A 79 4.69 13.34 5.98
CA ARG A 79 5.38 12.09 5.68
C ARG A 79 4.38 11.02 5.26
N LEU A 80 3.29 10.85 6.00
CA LEU A 80 2.23 9.91 5.66
C LEU A 80 1.64 10.18 4.26
N ARG A 81 1.31 11.44 3.95
CA ARG A 81 0.84 11.79 2.59
C ARG A 81 1.88 11.47 1.51
N GLN A 82 3.16 11.71 1.77
CA GLN A 82 4.21 11.38 0.82
C GLN A 82 4.35 9.87 0.58
N VAL A 83 4.33 9.05 1.64
CA VAL A 83 4.50 7.59 1.50
C VAL A 83 3.30 6.96 0.79
N LEU A 84 2.08 7.45 1.05
CA LEU A 84 0.86 7.00 0.35
C LEU A 84 0.89 7.36 -1.15
N ARG A 85 1.36 8.57 -1.50
CA ARG A 85 1.58 8.97 -2.90
C ARG A 85 2.63 8.09 -3.59
N ASN A 86 3.73 7.80 -2.91
CA ASN A 86 4.79 6.92 -3.44
C ASN A 86 4.25 5.51 -3.68
N TYR A 87 3.49 4.96 -2.73
CA TYR A 87 2.84 3.66 -2.85
C TYR A 87 1.90 3.63 -4.06
N LYS A 88 0.99 4.61 -4.20
CA LYS A 88 0.08 4.71 -5.35
C LYS A 88 0.82 4.82 -6.68
N THR A 89 1.92 5.57 -6.72
CA THR A 89 2.76 5.70 -7.91
C THR A 89 3.37 4.35 -8.30
N TRP A 90 3.96 3.65 -7.34
CA TRP A 90 4.53 2.32 -7.58
C TRP A 90 3.47 1.31 -8.06
N VAL A 91 2.29 1.26 -7.42
CA VAL A 91 1.20 0.37 -7.88
C VAL A 91 0.76 0.72 -9.31
N ALA A 92 0.71 2.00 -9.67
CA ALA A 92 0.42 2.42 -11.04
C ALA A 92 1.50 1.96 -12.04
N ASP A 93 2.77 2.01 -11.66
CA ASP A 93 3.89 1.53 -12.49
C ASP A 93 3.85 0.00 -12.68
N VAL A 94 3.47 -0.76 -11.64
CA VAL A 94 3.23 -2.21 -11.72
C VAL A 94 2.12 -2.54 -12.72
N LEU A 95 1.01 -1.79 -12.68
CA LEU A 95 -0.10 -1.91 -13.62
C LEU A 95 0.27 -1.53 -15.06
N ALA A 96 1.09 -0.48 -15.23
CA ALA A 96 1.55 -0.02 -16.53
C ALA A 96 2.54 -1.00 -17.18
N SER A 97 3.50 -1.51 -16.40
CA SER A 97 4.52 -2.47 -16.88
C SER A 97 3.87 -3.75 -17.40
N ALA A 98 2.85 -4.24 -16.71
CA ALA A 98 2.06 -5.40 -17.13
C ALA A 98 1.24 -5.20 -18.41
N SER A 99 1.01 -3.95 -18.82
CA SER A 99 0.30 -3.63 -20.07
C SER A 99 1.25 -3.62 -21.27
N ASN A 100 2.50 -3.21 -21.07
CA ASN A 100 3.53 -3.16 -22.12
C ASN A 100 4.01 -4.55 -22.57
N GLU A 101 3.94 -5.57 -21.71
CA GLU A 101 4.29 -6.96 -22.07
C GLU A 101 3.29 -7.64 -23.04
N ARG A 102 2.18 -6.98 -23.37
CA ARG A 102 1.13 -7.51 -24.28
C ARG A 102 1.19 -6.94 -25.70
N THR A 103 2.18 -6.11 -26.01
CA THR A 103 2.46 -5.51 -27.33
C THR A 103 3.77 -6.04 -27.89
#